data_AF-A0A973FIH7-F1
#
_entry.id   AF-A0A973FIH7-F1
#
_cell.length_a   1.000
_cell.length_b   1.000
_cell.length_c   1.000
_cell.angle_alpha   90.00
_cell.angle_beta   90.00
_cell.angle_gamma   90.00
#
_symmetry.space_group_name_H-M   'P 1'
#
loop_
_entity.id
_entity.type
_entity.pdbx_description
1 polymer ?
#
loop_
_entity_poly.entity_id
_entity_poly.type
_entity_poly.pdbx_seq_one_letter_code
_entity_poly.pdbx_strand_id
1 'polypeptide(L)'
;MRIEKKVWPQYFQLVLDGKKTYDLRVADFECKEGDILVLCEWDPATKEYTGREIEKTVGFVGKIKEMSFWNQDDLEKFGLQCISLSENETLSKEIFDEEISLCRKMFQEKGGCAWGKCEDCAVPLLLQKLCKG
;
A
#
# COMPACT_ATOMS: atom_id res chain seq x y z
N MET A 1 -17.18 6.96 -4.89
CA MET A 1 -16.85 8.13 -4.05
C MET A 1 -15.50 8.68 -4.47
N ARG A 2 -15.25 10.00 -4.38
CA ARG A 2 -13.92 10.60 -4.67
C ARG A 2 -13.18 10.82 -3.34
N ILE A 3 -11.98 10.27 -3.21
CA ILE A 3 -11.17 10.29 -1.99
C ILE A 3 -9.84 10.96 -2.30
N GLU A 4 -9.52 12.05 -1.61
CA GLU A 4 -8.28 12.80 -1.82
C GLU A 4 -7.23 12.44 -0.76
N LYS A 5 -6.00 12.16 -1.20
CA LYS A 5 -4.90 11.78 -0.32
C LYS A 5 -3.58 12.38 -0.77
N LYS A 6 -2.75 12.74 0.21
CA LYS A 6 -1.36 13.15 -0.02
C LYS A 6 -0.51 11.98 -0.52
N VAL A 7 0.44 12.28 -1.40
CA VAL A 7 1.50 11.37 -1.84
C VAL A 7 2.81 12.13 -1.99
N TRP A 8 3.94 11.49 -1.66
CA TRP A 8 5.26 12.12 -1.83
C TRP A 8 5.71 12.08 -3.29
N PRO A 9 6.59 13.00 -3.74
CA PRO A 9 6.95 13.13 -5.16
C PRO A 9 7.54 11.85 -5.75
N GLN A 10 8.38 11.12 -5.00
CA GLN A 10 8.93 9.86 -5.49
C GLN A 10 7.85 8.79 -5.77
N TYR A 11 6.79 8.73 -4.96
CA TYR A 11 5.72 7.77 -5.14
C TYR A 11 4.73 8.24 -6.19
N PHE A 12 4.46 9.55 -6.26
CA PHE A 12 3.65 10.15 -7.32
C PHE A 12 4.22 9.78 -8.69
N GLN A 13 5.53 9.95 -8.88
CA GLN A 13 6.18 9.62 -10.14
C GLN A 13 6.10 8.11 -10.45
N LEU A 14 6.25 7.24 -9.46
CA LEU A 14 6.12 5.79 -9.67
C LEU A 14 4.70 5.37 -10.06
N VAL A 15 3.67 5.99 -9.48
CA VAL A 15 2.26 5.73 -9.85
C VAL A 15 1.98 6.28 -11.26
N LEU A 16 2.50 7.47 -11.57
CA LEU A 16 2.38 8.10 -12.89
C LEU A 16 3.04 7.24 -13.98
N ASP A 17 4.23 6.70 -13.71
CA ASP A 17 4.96 5.81 -14.62
C ASP A 17 4.31 4.42 -14.76
N GLY A 18 3.23 4.12 -14.02
CA GLY A 18 2.62 2.79 -13.97
C GLY A 18 3.49 1.72 -13.29
N LYS A 19 4.62 2.13 -12.70
CA LYS A 19 5.55 1.24 -12.00
C LYS A 19 5.06 0.88 -10.61
N LYS A 20 4.17 1.68 -10.00
CA LYS A 20 3.56 1.41 -8.71
C LYS A 20 2.05 1.29 -8.88
N THR A 21 1.54 0.09 -8.67
CA THR A 21 0.15 -0.30 -8.98
C THR A 21 -0.74 -0.43 -7.74
N TYR A 22 -0.26 -0.07 -6.56
CA TYR A 22 -1.05 -0.07 -5.33
C TYR A 22 -0.60 1.04 -4.37
N ASP A 23 -1.47 1.40 -3.43
CA ASP A 23 -1.25 2.32 -2.33
C ASP A 23 -1.55 1.63 -0.99
N LEU A 24 -0.63 1.69 -0.03
CA LEU A 24 -0.78 1.07 1.29
C LEU A 24 -0.98 2.16 2.32
N ARG A 25 -2.09 2.11 3.07
CA ARG A 25 -2.45 3.12 4.07
C ARG A 25 -2.98 2.48 5.35
N VAL A 26 -2.98 3.26 6.42
CA VAL A 26 -3.81 2.96 7.59
C VAL A 26 -5.28 2.92 7.14
N ALA A 27 -6.04 1.97 7.68
CA ALA A 27 -7.45 1.78 7.37
C ALA A 27 -8.36 2.70 8.21
N ASP A 28 -7.94 3.96 8.40
CA ASP A 28 -8.65 5.01 9.13
C ASP A 28 -9.74 5.72 8.27
N PHE A 29 -9.89 5.31 7.01
CA PHE A 29 -10.92 5.79 6.10
C PHE A 29 -11.54 4.65 5.29
N GLU A 30 -12.80 4.84 4.87
CA GLU A 30 -13.46 3.89 3.97
C GLU A 30 -13.03 4.10 2.52
N CYS A 31 -12.62 3.01 1.88
CA CYS A 31 -12.31 2.93 0.46
C CYS A 31 -12.86 1.60 -0.07
N LYS A 32 -13.53 1.62 -1.22
CA LYS A 32 -14.14 0.46 -1.85
C LYS A 32 -13.75 0.37 -3.32
N GLU A 33 -13.89 -0.81 -3.88
CA GLU A 33 -13.70 -1.05 -5.31
C GLU A 33 -14.65 -0.15 -6.12
N GLY A 34 -14.14 0.46 -7.19
CA GLY A 34 -14.86 1.44 -8.00
C GLY A 34 -14.88 2.88 -7.46
N ASP A 35 -14.31 3.14 -6.28
CA ASP A 35 -14.06 4.52 -5.84
C ASP A 35 -12.95 5.19 -6.69
N ILE A 36 -12.85 6.51 -6.61
CA ILE A 36 -11.78 7.29 -7.26
C ILE A 36 -10.84 7.80 -6.18
N LEU A 37 -9.59 7.33 -6.21
CA LEU A 37 -8.52 7.83 -5.36
C LEU A 37 -7.73 8.91 -6.11
N VAL A 38 -7.72 10.12 -5.55
CA VAL A 38 -6.95 11.25 -6.06
C VAL A 38 -5.71 11.41 -5.20
N LEU A 39 -4.56 11.21 -5.82
CA LEU A 39 -3.26 11.35 -5.17
C LEU A 39 -2.69 12.73 -5.50
N CYS A 40 -2.64 13.60 -4.49
CA CYS A 40 -2.13 14.96 -4.61
C CYS A 40 -0.66 15.01 -4.16
N GLU A 41 0.23 15.44 -5.05
CA GLU A 41 1.66 15.51 -4.76
C GLU A 41 1.96 16.58 -3.72
N TRP A 42 2.57 16.15 -2.62
CA TRP A 42 2.99 16.98 -1.50
C TRP A 42 4.51 16.96 -1.37
N ASP A 43 5.16 18.11 -1.52
CA ASP A 43 6.61 18.23 -1.35
C ASP A 43 6.95 18.47 0.13
N PRO A 44 7.64 17.53 0.81
CA PRO A 44 8.03 17.69 2.20
C PRO A 44 9.11 18.76 2.42
N ALA A 45 9.88 19.14 1.40
CA ALA A 45 10.91 20.16 1.48
C ALA A 45 10.30 21.57 1.55
N THR A 46 9.33 21.85 0.68
CA THR A 46 8.61 23.14 0.67
C THR A 46 7.42 23.14 1.63
N LYS A 47 6.93 21.96 2.05
CA LYS A 47 5.71 21.77 2.84
C LYS A 47 4.47 22.32 2.14
N GLU A 48 4.42 22.15 0.83
CA GLU A 48 3.32 22.64 -0.02
C GLU A 48 2.89 21.56 -1.03
N TYR A 49 1.67 21.69 -1.54
CA TYR A 49 1.23 20.92 -2.70
C TYR A 49 1.86 21.50 -3.96
N THR A 50 2.39 20.64 -4.83
CA THR A 50 3.00 21.09 -6.10
C THR A 50 1.96 21.48 -7.16
N GLY A 51 0.68 21.17 -6.91
CA GLY A 51 -0.42 21.32 -7.87
C GLY A 51 -0.58 20.12 -8.81
N ARG A 52 0.29 19.11 -8.73
CA ARG A 52 0.13 17.85 -9.48
C ARG A 52 -0.82 16.91 -8.75
N GLU A 53 -1.74 16.34 -9.50
CA GLU A 53 -2.67 15.32 -9.03
C GLU A 53 -2.78 14.18 -10.04
N ILE A 54 -3.06 12.98 -9.55
CA ILE A 54 -3.38 11.82 -10.39
C ILE A 54 -4.59 11.10 -9.83
N GLU A 55 -5.57 10.85 -10.69
CA GLU A 55 -6.77 10.09 -10.35
C GLU A 55 -6.60 8.64 -10.77
N LYS A 56 -6.99 7.73 -9.88
CA LYS A 56 -7.01 6.28 -10.14
C LYS A 56 -8.34 5.70 -9.68
N THR A 57 -8.96 4.91 -10.55
CA THR A 57 -10.07 4.05 -10.16
C THR A 57 -9.52 2.96 -9.26
N VAL A 58 -10.13 2.83 -8.08
CA VAL A 58 -9.77 1.80 -7.10
C VAL A 58 -10.21 0.45 -7.65
N GLY A 59 -9.25 -0.44 -7.84
CA GLY A 59 -9.50 -1.84 -8.18
C GLY A 59 -9.84 -2.62 -6.92
N PHE A 60 -8.99 -3.57 -6.54
CA PHE A 60 -9.12 -4.35 -5.30
C PHE A 60 -8.75 -3.56 -4.03
N VAL A 61 -9.43 -3.83 -2.91
CA VAL A 61 -9.07 -3.32 -1.57
C VAL A 61 -8.90 -4.47 -0.58
N GLY A 62 -7.67 -4.73 -0.16
CA GLY A 62 -7.33 -5.73 0.86
C GLY A 62 -7.10 -5.08 2.22
N LYS A 63 -7.66 -5.64 3.31
CA LYS A 63 -7.47 -5.12 4.67
C LYS A 63 -6.66 -6.09 5.53
N ILE A 64 -5.73 -5.57 6.31
CA ILE A 64 -4.84 -6.34 7.18
C ILE A 64 -4.97 -5.79 8.60
N LYS A 65 -5.55 -6.57 9.52
CA LYS A 65 -5.73 -6.15 10.92
C LYS A 65 -4.67 -6.69 11.89
N GLU A 66 -3.96 -7.75 11.51
CA GLU A 66 -2.99 -8.41 12.37
C GLU A 66 -1.61 -8.35 11.73
N MET A 67 -0.92 -7.23 11.95
CA MET A 67 0.52 -7.08 11.66
C MET A 67 1.22 -6.53 12.89
N SER A 68 1.91 -7.40 13.62
CA SER A 68 2.55 -7.12 14.92
C SER A 68 3.84 -6.28 14.87
N PHE A 69 4.09 -5.51 13.79
CA PHE A 69 5.43 -4.91 13.52
C PHE A 69 5.44 -3.39 13.30
N TRP A 70 4.34 -2.69 13.56
CA TRP A 70 4.20 -1.25 13.32
C TRP A 70 3.62 -0.55 14.57
N ASN A 71 3.73 0.78 14.65
CA ASN A 71 3.30 1.57 15.82
C ASN A 71 1.87 1.18 16.26
N GLN A 72 1.75 0.74 17.50
CA GLN A 72 0.69 -0.14 17.97
C GLN A 72 -0.67 0.57 18.04
N ASP A 73 -0.72 1.86 18.41
CA ASP A 73 -1.98 2.49 18.80
C ASP A 73 -3.01 2.68 17.68
N ASP A 74 -2.57 3.06 16.47
CA ASP A 74 -3.48 3.32 15.34
C ASP A 74 -3.73 2.05 14.51
N LEU A 75 -2.77 1.13 14.48
CA LEU A 75 -2.91 -0.13 13.74
C LEU A 75 -3.69 -1.19 14.50
N GLU A 76 -3.59 -1.22 15.83
CA GLU A 76 -4.47 -2.04 16.66
C GLU A 76 -5.93 -1.60 16.52
N LYS A 77 -6.18 -0.30 16.28
CA LYS A 77 -7.54 0.25 16.12
C LYS A 77 -8.09 0.06 14.72
N PHE A 78 -7.31 0.37 13.68
CA PHE A 78 -7.81 0.48 12.31
C PHE A 78 -7.28 -0.60 11.38
N GLY A 79 -6.04 -1.07 11.57
CA GLY A 79 -5.32 -1.94 10.63
C GLY A 79 -4.79 -1.19 9.41
N LEU A 80 -4.32 -1.94 8.41
CA LEU A 80 -3.89 -1.43 7.10
C LEU A 80 -4.92 -1.76 6.02
N GLN A 81 -4.95 -0.94 4.98
CA GLN A 81 -5.61 -1.23 3.71
C GLN A 81 -4.63 -1.07 2.55
N CYS A 82 -4.58 -2.07 1.68
CA CYS A 82 -3.88 -2.07 0.40
C CYS A 82 -4.90 -1.83 -0.70
N ILE A 83 -4.67 -0.80 -1.50
CA ILE A 83 -5.60 -0.29 -2.51
C ILE A 83 -4.94 -0.45 -3.87
N SER A 84 -5.53 -1.24 -4.76
CA SER A 84 -5.05 -1.36 -6.14
C SER A 84 -5.35 -0.10 -6.95
N LEU A 85 -4.36 0.34 -7.72
CA LEU A 85 -4.37 1.52 -8.59
C LEU A 85 -4.24 1.17 -10.08
N SER A 86 -4.06 -0.11 -10.42
CA SER A 86 -3.89 -0.55 -11.81
C SER A 86 -5.22 -1.00 -12.42
N GLU A 87 -5.45 -0.61 -13.68
CA GLU A 87 -6.56 -1.13 -14.49
C GLU A 87 -6.30 -2.56 -14.99
N ASN A 88 -5.02 -2.95 -15.07
CA ASN A 88 -4.62 -4.32 -15.34
C ASN A 88 -4.66 -5.11 -14.03
N GLU A 89 -5.29 -6.29 -14.03
CA GLU A 89 -5.65 -7.16 -12.89
C GLU A 89 -4.46 -7.77 -12.13
N THR A 90 -3.37 -7.03 -11.90
CA THR A 90 -2.15 -7.55 -11.28
C THR A 90 -2.28 -7.89 -9.79
N LEU A 91 -3.30 -7.37 -9.10
CA LEU A 91 -3.53 -7.63 -7.69
C LEU A 91 -4.96 -8.14 -7.48
N SER A 92 -5.14 -9.45 -7.61
CA SER A 92 -6.41 -10.14 -7.26
C SER A 92 -6.46 -10.47 -5.77
N LYS A 93 -7.67 -10.72 -5.27
CA LYS A 93 -7.88 -11.17 -3.89
C LYS A 93 -7.11 -12.45 -3.58
N GLU A 94 -7.03 -13.40 -4.52
CA GLU A 94 -6.32 -14.67 -4.33
C GLU A 94 -4.82 -14.43 -4.15
N ILE A 95 -4.21 -13.62 -5.02
CA ILE A 95 -2.77 -13.28 -4.93
C ILE A 95 -2.50 -12.58 -3.59
N PHE A 96 -3.36 -11.67 -3.18
CA PHE A 96 -3.24 -10.98 -1.89
C PHE A 96 -3.30 -11.96 -0.72
N ASP A 97 -4.30 -12.85 -0.70
CA ASP A 97 -4.50 -13.81 0.40
C ASP A 97 -3.35 -14.84 0.47
N GLU A 98 -2.86 -15.33 -0.68
CA GLU A 98 -1.71 -16.24 -0.75
C GLU A 98 -0.42 -15.60 -0.22
N GLU A 99 -0.11 -14.37 -0.63
CA GLU A 99 1.09 -13.65 -0.20
C GLU A 99 1.04 -13.32 1.30
N ILE A 100 -0.12 -12.92 1.83
CA ILE A 100 -0.31 -12.68 3.27
C ILE A 100 -0.16 -13.99 4.06
N SER A 101 -0.68 -15.10 3.52
CA SER A 101 -0.53 -16.44 4.12
C SER A 101 0.93 -16.88 4.18
N LEU A 102 1.70 -16.68 3.10
CA LEU A 102 3.14 -16.95 3.07
C LEU A 102 3.91 -16.10 4.09
N CYS A 103 3.60 -14.81 4.18
CA CYS A 103 4.22 -13.91 5.15
C CYS A 103 3.96 -14.37 6.60
N ARG A 104 2.72 -14.74 6.92
CA ARG A 104 2.33 -15.26 8.25
C ARG A 104 3.04 -16.56 8.58
N LYS A 105 3.06 -17.51 7.64
CA LYS A 105 3.71 -18.81 7.82
C LYS A 105 5.22 -18.64 8.07
N MET A 106 5.88 -17.79 7.29
CA MET A 106 7.31 -17.51 7.44
C MET A 106 7.65 -16.84 8.78
N PHE A 107 6.78 -15.94 9.27
CA PHE A 107 6.95 -15.35 10.59
C PHE A 107 6.84 -16.40 11.71
N GLN A 108 5.83 -17.27 11.64
CA GLN A 108 5.59 -18.33 12.64
C GLN A 108 6.71 -19.37 12.68
N GLU A 109 7.22 -19.79 11.52
CA GLU A 109 8.21 -20.86 11.44
C GLU A 109 9.63 -20.43 11.85
N LYS A 110 9.97 -19.14 11.70
CA LYS A 110 11.35 -18.67 11.89
C LYS A 110 11.52 -17.65 13.02
N GLY A 111 10.44 -17.29 13.72
CA GLY A 111 10.48 -16.28 14.80
C GLY A 111 10.91 -14.89 14.29
N GLY A 112 10.82 -14.67 12.98
CA GLY A 112 11.42 -13.56 12.26
C GLY A 112 11.52 -13.90 10.76
N CYS A 113 11.48 -12.88 9.91
CA CYS A 113 11.65 -13.07 8.47
C CYS A 113 13.10 -13.50 8.16
N ALA A 114 13.30 -14.46 7.24
CA ALA A 114 14.62 -14.96 6.82
C ALA A 114 15.53 -13.91 6.13
N TRP A 115 15.17 -12.63 6.18
CA TRP A 115 15.72 -11.55 5.37
C TRP A 115 16.24 -10.34 6.19
N GLY A 116 16.35 -10.46 7.52
CA GLY A 116 17.03 -9.47 8.38
C GLY A 116 16.11 -8.59 9.23
N LYS A 117 16.74 -7.72 10.05
CA LYS A 117 16.10 -6.92 11.11
C LYS A 117 14.95 -6.04 10.58
N CYS A 118 13.82 -6.11 11.26
CA CYS A 118 12.52 -5.55 10.85
C CYS A 118 12.42 -4.02 10.75
N GLU A 119 13.46 -3.29 11.15
CA GLU A 119 13.52 -1.82 11.13
C GLU A 119 13.68 -1.27 9.70
N ASP A 120 14.13 -2.11 8.76
CA ASP A 120 14.34 -1.81 7.34
C ASP A 120 13.51 -2.72 6.39
N CYS A 121 12.47 -3.39 6.87
CA CYS A 121 11.91 -4.57 6.19
C CYS A 121 10.80 -4.27 5.15
N ALA A 122 11.18 -4.44 3.88
CA ALA A 122 10.58 -5.23 2.79
C ALA A 122 9.06 -5.24 2.48
N VAL A 123 8.19 -4.52 3.19
CA VAL A 123 6.91 -4.11 2.59
C VAL A 123 7.21 -3.43 1.24
N PRO A 124 8.16 -2.48 1.12
CA PRO A 124 8.59 -1.92 -0.15
C PRO A 124 9.10 -2.94 -1.18
N LEU A 125 9.67 -4.09 -0.77
CA LEU A 125 10.18 -5.14 -1.67
C LEU A 125 9.08 -6.12 -2.13
N LEU A 126 8.12 -6.47 -1.27
CA LEU A 126 6.90 -7.22 -1.66
C LEU A 126 6.11 -6.43 -2.71
N LEU A 127 5.99 -5.14 -2.44
CA LEU A 127 5.48 -4.09 -3.29
C LEU A 127 6.31 -3.90 -4.59
N GLN A 128 7.65 -3.98 -4.53
CA GLN A 128 8.55 -3.93 -5.71
C GLN A 128 8.52 -5.22 -6.54
N LYS A 129 8.22 -6.38 -5.92
CA LYS A 129 8.06 -7.67 -6.57
C LYS A 129 6.71 -7.76 -7.30
N LEU A 130 5.64 -7.19 -6.73
CA LEU A 130 4.34 -6.98 -7.38
C LEU A 130 4.38 -5.95 -8.53
N CYS A 131 5.43 -5.12 -8.60
CA CYS A 131 5.66 -4.14 -9.68
C CYS A 131 6.51 -4.67 -10.84
N LYS A 132 7.14 -5.84 -10.67
CA LYS A 132 7.75 -6.57 -11.79
C LYS A 132 6.77 -7.69 -12.13
N GLY A 133 5.98 -7.47 -13.18
CA GLY A 133 5.30 -8.58 -13.86
C GLY A 133 6.27 -9.72 -14.16
#